data_AF-A0A067F9G4-F1
#
_entry.id   AF-A0A067F9G4-F1
#
_cell.length_a   1.000
_cell.length_b   1.000
_cell.length_c   1.000
_cell.angle_alpha   90.00
_cell.angle_beta   90.00
_cell.angle_gamma   90.00
#
_symmetry.space_group_name_H-M   'P 1'
#
loop_
_entity.id
_entity.type
_entity.pdbx_description
1 polymer ?
#
loop_
_entity_poly.entity_id
_entity_poly.type
_entity_poly.pdbx_seq_one_letter_code
_entity_poly.pdbx_strand_id
1 'polypeptide(L)'
;MADHSAFFLISLLTLTAMQGIHAVDYTVSNRAATTPGGMRFANEIGAEYTPNFIWRLFQQNTEADRKNIPQVDLFIDDMKPGEIAFTSNNGIHYGDDFIQNIPVDLIKQEFSGVMYHEMTHANYVPEGWAKPGEGTMWNQGHSSVAARFLDYCNDLRNGFVAELNKKMRDGYNDNFFMELLGKSIDQLWNDYKAKYGN
;
A
#
# COMPACT_ATOMS: atom_id res chain seq x y z
N MET A 1 27.32 35.78 -18.88
CA MET A 1 27.23 34.42 -18.31
C MET A 1 25.84 34.29 -17.75
N ALA A 2 24.95 33.63 -18.48
CA ALA A 2 23.55 33.47 -18.07
C ALA A 2 23.43 32.20 -17.24
N ASP A 3 23.09 32.41 -15.98
CA ASP A 3 22.76 31.39 -14.99
C ASP A 3 21.55 30.58 -15.49
N HIS A 4 21.75 29.29 -15.74
CA HIS A 4 20.68 28.37 -16.12
C HIS A 4 20.02 27.86 -14.85
N SER A 5 19.10 28.66 -14.31
CA SER A 5 18.13 28.19 -13.33
C SER A 5 17.24 27.13 -13.99
N ALA A 6 17.59 25.86 -13.81
CA ALA A 6 16.77 24.73 -14.21
C ALA A 6 15.49 24.72 -13.36
N PHE A 7 14.40 25.21 -13.94
CA PHE A 7 13.06 24.99 -13.41
C PHE A 7 12.78 23.48 -13.46
N PHE A 8 12.89 22.81 -12.31
CA PHE A 8 12.38 21.46 -12.13
C PHE A 8 10.85 21.52 -12.25
N LEU A 9 10.33 21.19 -13.44
CA LEU A 9 8.93 20.86 -13.61
C LEU A 9 8.66 19.57 -12.83
N ILE A 10 8.20 19.71 -11.58
CA ILE A 10 7.45 18.65 -10.92
C ILE A 10 6.22 18.44 -11.82
N SER A 11 6.23 17.37 -12.61
CA SER A 11 5.07 16.95 -13.40
C SER A 11 4.00 16.45 -12.43
N LEU A 12 3.19 17.38 -11.94
CA LEU A 12 1.99 17.10 -11.17
C LEU A 12 0.96 16.47 -12.10
N LEU A 13 0.99 15.14 -12.25
CA LEU A 13 -0.10 14.38 -12.86
C LEU A 13 -1.25 14.30 -11.85
N THR A 14 -1.98 15.39 -11.63
CA THR A 14 -3.27 15.33 -10.92
C THR A 14 -4.28 14.64 -11.82
N LEU A 15 -4.42 13.32 -11.67
CA LEU A 15 -5.48 12.58 -12.32
C LEU A 15 -6.69 12.54 -11.39
N THR A 16 -7.59 13.51 -11.52
CA THR A 16 -8.90 13.47 -10.87
C THR A 16 -9.78 12.49 -11.64
N ALA A 17 -10.05 11.31 -11.06
CA ALA A 17 -10.98 10.36 -11.64
C ALA A 17 -12.43 10.82 -11.40
N MET A 18 -12.95 11.71 -12.25
CA MET A 18 -14.38 12.05 -12.26
C MET A 18 -15.11 11.12 -13.23
N GLN A 19 -15.60 9.98 -12.74
CA GLN A 19 -16.66 9.24 -13.42
C GLN A 19 -17.93 9.32 -12.59
N GLY A 20 -18.95 9.94 -13.19
CA GLY A 20 -20.36 9.98 -12.80
C GLY A 20 -20.70 9.67 -11.34
N ILE A 21 -21.07 10.74 -10.60
CA ILE A 21 -21.77 10.72 -9.31
C ILE A 21 -20.84 10.47 -8.09
N HIS A 22 -20.16 11.55 -7.70
CA HIS A 22 -19.71 11.89 -6.33
C HIS A 22 -18.79 10.88 -5.60
N ALA A 23 -17.59 10.70 -6.16
CA ALA A 23 -16.48 9.91 -5.62
C ALA A 23 -15.67 10.70 -4.57
N VAL A 24 -15.10 10.01 -3.58
CA VAL A 24 -13.99 10.51 -2.77
C VAL A 24 -12.90 11.08 -3.68
N ASP A 25 -12.31 12.24 -3.34
CA ASP A 25 -11.19 12.79 -4.10
C ASP A 25 -9.94 11.96 -3.84
N TYR A 26 -9.51 11.23 -4.86
CA TYR A 26 -8.25 10.49 -4.85
C TYR A 26 -7.24 11.27 -5.66
N THR A 27 -6.13 11.68 -5.05
CA THR A 27 -5.01 12.25 -5.80
C THR A 27 -3.87 11.27 -5.86
N VAL A 28 -3.26 11.16 -7.03
CA VAL A 28 -2.03 10.41 -7.26
C VAL A 28 -1.00 11.42 -7.72
N SER A 29 0.13 11.50 -7.05
CA SER A 29 1.20 12.45 -7.35
C SER A 29 2.53 11.73 -7.44
N ASN A 30 3.07 11.63 -8.65
CA ASN A 30 4.39 11.03 -8.88
C ASN A 30 5.49 12.09 -8.69
N ARG A 31 5.98 12.28 -7.46
CA ARG A 31 7.07 13.22 -7.15
C ARG A 31 8.44 12.68 -7.56
N ALA A 32 8.56 11.37 -7.72
CA ALA A 32 9.76 10.68 -8.18
C ALA A 32 9.80 10.48 -9.71
N ALA A 33 9.06 11.25 -10.51
CA ALA A 33 8.84 10.96 -11.94
C ALA A 33 10.11 10.81 -12.82
N THR A 34 11.26 11.32 -12.36
CA THR A 34 12.55 11.24 -13.06
C THR A 34 13.42 10.06 -12.62
N THR A 35 13.04 9.36 -11.56
CA THR A 35 13.71 8.13 -11.09
C THR A 35 13.27 6.93 -11.95
N PRO A 36 14.04 5.83 -12.00
CA PRO A 36 13.61 4.64 -12.71
C PRO A 36 12.31 4.04 -12.12
N GLY A 37 12.14 4.08 -10.80
CA GLY A 37 10.93 3.65 -10.11
C GLY A 37 9.70 4.49 -10.45
N GLY A 38 9.85 5.82 -10.45
CA GLY A 38 8.77 6.74 -10.82
C GLY A 38 8.39 6.65 -12.29
N MET A 39 9.35 6.47 -13.20
CA MET A 39 9.07 6.18 -14.61
C MET A 39 8.31 4.86 -14.76
N ARG A 40 8.73 3.83 -14.02
CA ARG A 40 8.08 2.53 -14.02
C ARG A 40 6.64 2.60 -13.51
N PHE A 41 6.41 3.32 -12.42
CA PHE A 41 5.06 3.60 -11.92
C PHE A 41 4.19 4.23 -13.02
N ALA A 42 4.68 5.27 -13.69
CA ALA A 42 3.91 5.95 -14.74
C ALA A 42 3.53 5.02 -15.90
N ASN A 43 4.43 4.11 -16.29
CA ASN A 43 4.25 3.24 -17.44
C ASN A 43 3.42 1.98 -17.14
N GLU A 44 3.54 1.40 -15.95
CA GLU A 44 2.99 0.07 -15.64
C GLU A 44 1.78 0.12 -14.65
N ILE A 45 1.58 1.24 -13.95
CA ILE A 45 0.60 1.35 -12.84
C ILE A 45 -0.28 2.61 -12.96
N GLY A 46 0.33 3.79 -13.05
CA GLY A 46 -0.23 5.05 -12.54
C GLY A 46 -1.57 5.52 -13.10
N ALA A 47 -1.76 5.51 -14.42
CA ALA A 47 -2.88 6.23 -15.04
C ALA A 47 -4.20 5.46 -15.10
N GLU A 48 -4.16 4.14 -15.18
CA GLU A 48 -5.37 3.32 -15.38
C GLU A 48 -5.65 2.37 -14.22
N TYR A 49 -4.59 1.81 -13.62
CA TYR A 49 -4.73 0.82 -12.57
C TYR A 49 -5.11 1.45 -11.24
N THR A 50 -4.39 2.50 -10.82
CA THR A 50 -4.51 3.09 -9.48
C THR A 50 -5.92 3.63 -9.18
N PRO A 51 -6.55 4.45 -10.05
CA PRO A 51 -7.89 4.97 -9.76
C PRO A 51 -8.94 3.85 -9.66
N ASN A 52 -8.87 2.86 -10.56
CA ASN A 52 -9.78 1.71 -10.55
C ASN A 52 -9.56 0.80 -9.34
N PHE A 53 -8.31 0.56 -8.96
CA PHE A 53 -7.94 -0.20 -7.77
C PHE A 53 -8.50 0.45 -6.53
N ILE A 54 -8.26 1.75 -6.37
CA ILE A 54 -8.72 2.53 -5.22
C ILE A 54 -10.27 2.59 -5.20
N TRP A 55 -10.93 2.82 -6.33
CA TRP A 55 -12.39 2.76 -6.42
C TRP A 55 -12.96 1.41 -5.95
N ARG A 56 -12.41 0.29 -6.48
CA ARG A 56 -12.80 -1.07 -6.09
C ARG A 56 -12.48 -1.39 -4.64
N LEU A 57 -11.49 -0.72 -4.07
CA LEU A 57 -11.05 -0.93 -2.70
C LEU A 57 -12.02 -0.32 -1.69
N PHE A 58 -12.50 0.91 -1.97
CA PHE A 58 -13.35 1.64 -1.05
C PHE A 58 -14.82 1.24 -1.14
N GLN A 59 -15.30 0.79 -2.31
CA GLN A 59 -16.70 0.35 -2.53
C GLN A 59 -17.76 1.26 -1.87
N GLN A 60 -17.49 2.56 -1.77
CA GLN A 60 -18.39 3.54 -1.16
C GLN A 60 -19.51 3.88 -2.14
N ASN A 61 -20.36 2.89 -2.38
CA ASN A 61 -21.41 2.93 -3.40
C ASN A 61 -22.54 3.90 -3.01
N THR A 62 -22.68 4.24 -1.73
CA THR A 62 -23.70 5.17 -1.21
C THR A 62 -23.12 6.24 -0.29
N GLU A 63 -23.85 7.35 -0.09
CA GLU A 63 -23.40 8.45 0.80
C GLU A 63 -23.29 8.04 2.27
N ALA A 64 -24.04 7.01 2.69
CA ALA A 64 -24.06 6.51 4.06
C ALA A 64 -22.83 5.64 4.38
N ASP A 65 -22.25 4.99 3.36
CA ASP A 65 -21.03 4.16 3.49
C ASP A 65 -19.76 5.03 3.57
N ARG A 66 -19.90 6.34 3.32
CA ARG A 66 -18.78 7.28 3.29
C ARG A 66 -18.33 7.58 4.71
N LYS A 67 -17.09 7.18 5.04
CA LYS A 67 -16.36 7.84 6.13
C LYS A 67 -16.13 9.29 5.74
N ASN A 68 -16.22 10.22 6.70
CA ASN A 68 -15.95 11.64 6.51
C ASN A 68 -14.44 11.90 6.33
N ILE A 69 -13.83 11.27 5.34
CA ILE A 69 -12.45 11.48 4.97
C ILE A 69 -12.47 12.11 3.58
N PRO A 70 -12.17 13.42 3.48
CA PRO A 70 -12.45 14.19 2.28
C PRO A 70 -11.55 13.81 1.09
N GLN A 71 -10.40 13.19 1.34
CA GLN A 71 -9.38 12.96 0.33
C GLN A 71 -8.46 11.81 0.73
N VAL A 72 -7.98 11.01 -0.22
CA VAL A 72 -6.86 10.05 -0.06
C VAL A 72 -5.79 10.46 -1.04
N ASP A 73 -4.59 10.72 -0.54
CA ASP A 73 -3.45 11.07 -1.38
C ASP A 73 -2.47 9.91 -1.48
N LEU A 74 -2.09 9.57 -2.70
CA LEU A 74 -0.96 8.68 -2.98
C LEU A 74 0.19 9.51 -3.55
N PHE A 75 1.34 9.46 -2.90
CA PHE A 75 2.58 10.06 -3.35
C PHE A 75 3.56 8.96 -3.75
N ILE A 76 4.14 9.04 -4.94
CA ILE A 76 5.32 8.25 -5.30
C ILE A 76 6.53 9.14 -5.04
N ASP A 77 7.32 8.78 -4.04
CA ASP A 77 8.42 9.58 -3.52
C ASP A 77 9.77 8.88 -3.72
N ASP A 78 10.82 9.68 -3.93
CA ASP A 78 12.22 9.24 -3.91
C ASP A 78 12.63 9.08 -2.44
N MET A 79 12.37 7.89 -1.91
CA MET A 79 12.55 7.57 -0.50
C MET A 79 13.94 6.97 -0.24
N LYS A 80 14.36 6.89 1.02
CA LYS A 80 15.69 6.32 1.32
C LYS A 80 15.74 4.86 0.88
N PRO A 81 16.92 4.37 0.43
CA PRO A 81 17.06 2.98 0.01
C PRO A 81 16.53 2.00 1.05
N GLY A 82 15.60 1.13 0.63
CA GLY A 82 14.98 0.13 1.48
C GLY A 82 13.77 0.59 2.30
N GLU A 83 13.35 1.85 2.19
CA GLU A 83 12.01 2.28 2.63
C GLU A 83 10.98 1.94 1.54
N ILE A 84 9.83 1.38 1.93
CA ILE A 84 8.84 0.83 0.99
C ILE A 84 7.65 1.75 0.86
N ALA A 85 6.99 2.02 1.97
CA ALA A 85 5.90 2.97 2.05
C ALA A 85 5.70 3.41 3.51
N PHE A 86 4.98 4.50 3.69
CA PHE A 86 4.45 4.90 4.98
C PHE A 86 3.19 5.74 4.81
N THR A 87 2.41 5.82 5.88
CA THR A 87 1.22 6.65 5.95
C THR A 87 1.42 7.81 6.91
N SER A 88 1.10 9.03 6.47
CA SER A 88 1.16 10.23 7.29
C SER A 88 0.10 11.23 6.85
N ASN A 89 -0.64 11.83 7.80
CA ASN A 89 -1.67 12.84 7.53
C ASN A 89 -2.60 12.46 6.37
N ASN A 90 -3.14 11.25 6.37
CA ASN A 90 -4.07 10.77 5.34
C ASN A 90 -3.45 10.60 3.93
N GLY A 91 -2.14 10.81 3.78
CA GLY A 91 -1.36 10.51 2.59
C GLY A 91 -0.58 9.19 2.72
N ILE A 92 -0.66 8.38 1.68
CA ILE A 92 0.16 7.18 1.47
C ILE A 92 1.36 7.61 0.65
N HIS A 93 2.56 7.42 1.18
CA HIS A 93 3.83 7.69 0.52
C HIS A 93 4.46 6.36 0.13
N TYR A 94 4.74 6.17 -1.15
CA TYR A 94 5.22 4.92 -1.74
C TYR A 94 6.59 5.16 -2.38
N GLY A 95 7.59 4.36 -1.99
CA GLY A 95 8.97 4.50 -2.44
C GLY A 95 9.16 4.04 -3.88
N ASP A 96 9.75 4.90 -4.70
CA ASP A 96 10.10 4.60 -6.09
C ASP A 96 11.08 3.41 -6.21
N ASP A 97 12.08 3.31 -5.33
CA ASP A 97 13.08 2.23 -5.34
C ASP A 97 12.40 0.87 -5.15
N PHE A 98 11.35 0.79 -4.31
CA PHE A 98 10.59 -0.45 -4.21
C PHE A 98 9.90 -0.77 -5.54
N ILE A 99 9.18 0.20 -6.13
CA ILE A 99 8.50 0.03 -7.43
C ILE A 99 9.48 -0.41 -8.52
N GLN A 100 10.68 0.16 -8.56
CA GLN A 100 11.72 -0.22 -9.51
C GLN A 100 12.10 -1.70 -9.41
N ASN A 101 12.11 -2.26 -8.19
CA ASN A 101 12.64 -3.60 -7.92
C ASN A 101 11.56 -4.71 -7.90
N ILE A 102 10.27 -4.39 -8.09
CA ILE A 102 9.22 -5.42 -8.14
C ILE A 102 9.35 -6.29 -9.40
N PRO A 103 9.22 -7.63 -9.36
CA PRO A 103 9.13 -8.45 -10.57
C PRO A 103 8.00 -7.99 -11.51
N VAL A 104 8.25 -7.94 -12.82
CA VAL A 104 7.30 -7.39 -13.82
C VAL A 104 5.94 -8.10 -13.79
N ASP A 105 5.94 -9.41 -13.62
CA ASP A 105 4.74 -10.26 -13.52
C ASP A 105 3.93 -10.04 -12.23
N LEU A 106 4.56 -9.49 -11.19
CA LEU A 106 3.95 -9.26 -9.88
C LEU A 106 3.69 -7.77 -9.59
N ILE A 107 4.02 -6.85 -10.50
CA ILE A 107 4.03 -5.40 -10.22
C ILE A 107 2.72 -4.87 -9.64
N LYS A 108 1.59 -5.28 -10.19
CA LYS A 108 0.26 -4.87 -9.70
C LYS A 108 -0.09 -5.53 -8.37
N GLN A 109 0.29 -6.80 -8.19
CA GLN A 109 0.00 -7.56 -6.97
C GLN A 109 0.76 -6.98 -5.77
N GLU A 110 2.07 -6.80 -5.89
CA GLU A 110 2.92 -6.25 -4.82
C GLU A 110 2.56 -4.79 -4.53
N PHE A 111 2.34 -3.99 -5.58
CA PHE A 111 1.89 -2.61 -5.43
C PHE A 111 0.58 -2.55 -4.63
N SER A 112 -0.43 -3.33 -5.03
CA SER A 112 -1.69 -3.40 -4.31
C SER A 112 -1.55 -3.90 -2.89
N GLY A 113 -0.72 -4.92 -2.64
CA GLY A 113 -0.48 -5.45 -1.29
C GLY A 113 0.03 -4.38 -0.33
N VAL A 114 1.01 -3.58 -0.76
CA VAL A 114 1.52 -2.45 0.04
C VAL A 114 0.45 -1.37 0.21
N MET A 115 -0.29 -1.01 -0.85
CA MET A 115 -1.41 -0.07 -0.71
C MET A 115 -2.42 -0.56 0.32
N TYR A 116 -2.87 -1.82 0.25
CA TYR A 116 -3.76 -2.43 1.25
C TYR A 116 -3.21 -2.30 2.68
N HIS A 117 -1.92 -2.53 2.87
CA HIS A 117 -1.31 -2.33 4.19
C HIS A 117 -1.38 -0.86 4.64
N GLU A 118 -0.96 0.09 3.81
CA GLU A 118 -0.95 1.51 4.19
C GLU A 118 -2.35 2.07 4.47
N MET A 119 -3.37 1.57 3.78
CA MET A 119 -4.76 1.94 4.06
C MET A 119 -5.25 1.51 5.45
N THR A 120 -4.68 0.50 6.12
CA THR A 120 -5.07 0.17 7.51
C THR A 120 -4.66 1.26 8.48
N HIS A 121 -3.51 1.89 8.24
CA HIS A 121 -2.96 2.97 9.07
C HIS A 121 -3.69 4.29 8.87
N ALA A 122 -4.19 4.52 7.67
CA ALA A 122 -4.69 5.80 7.22
C ALA A 122 -6.15 6.12 7.65
N ASN A 123 -6.69 5.45 8.69
CA ASN A 123 -8.11 5.49 9.09
C ASN A 123 -9.11 5.08 7.98
N TYR A 124 -8.62 4.58 6.85
CA TYR A 124 -9.40 4.35 5.63
C TYR A 124 -10.19 3.06 5.57
N VAL A 125 -10.09 2.17 6.56
CA VAL A 125 -10.74 0.83 6.57
C VAL A 125 -12.19 0.92 6.05
N PRO A 126 -12.46 0.47 4.80
CA PRO A 126 -13.80 0.49 4.19
C PRO A 126 -14.78 -0.46 4.89
N GLU A 127 -16.08 -0.22 4.68
CA GLU A 127 -17.11 -1.19 5.05
C GLU A 127 -16.96 -2.47 4.20
N GLY A 128 -17.02 -3.65 4.82
CA GLY A 128 -16.76 -4.94 4.15
C GLY A 128 -15.31 -5.42 4.17
N TRP A 129 -14.37 -4.63 4.71
CA TRP A 129 -13.04 -5.16 5.05
C TRP A 129 -13.11 -6.16 6.21
N ALA A 130 -12.18 -7.12 6.17
CA ALA A 130 -11.98 -8.04 7.27
C ALA A 130 -11.76 -7.26 8.58
N LYS A 131 -12.59 -7.56 9.57
CA LYS A 131 -12.42 -7.06 10.94
C LYS A 131 -11.12 -7.65 11.52
N PRO A 132 -10.49 -6.98 12.51
CA PRO A 132 -9.45 -7.61 13.29
C PRO A 132 -9.93 -8.98 13.78
N GLY A 133 -9.10 -10.00 13.59
CA GLY A 133 -9.42 -11.40 13.92
C GLY A 133 -10.30 -12.12 12.90
N GLU A 134 -10.76 -11.50 11.82
CA GLU A 134 -11.58 -12.18 10.80
C GLU A 134 -10.73 -13.07 9.86
N GLY A 135 -11.38 -14.08 9.26
CA GLY A 135 -10.75 -15.05 8.36
C GLY A 135 -10.37 -16.37 9.03
N THR A 136 -10.23 -17.41 8.22
CA THR A 136 -9.83 -18.76 8.63
C THR A 136 -8.33 -18.99 8.46
N MET A 137 -7.71 -18.36 7.46
CA MET A 137 -6.27 -18.38 7.21
C MET A 137 -5.76 -17.00 6.81
N TRP A 138 -4.50 -16.70 7.16
CA TRP A 138 -3.87 -15.41 6.87
C TRP A 138 -3.75 -15.14 5.36
N ASN A 139 -3.65 -16.20 4.53
CA ASN A 139 -3.46 -16.14 3.07
C ASN A 139 -4.71 -16.51 2.26
N GLN A 140 -5.92 -16.35 2.82
CA GLN A 140 -7.17 -16.85 2.22
C GLN A 140 -7.63 -16.13 0.93
N GLY A 141 -6.73 -15.61 0.09
CA GLY A 141 -7.03 -14.93 -1.18
C GLY A 141 -7.68 -13.54 -1.03
N HIS A 142 -8.20 -13.22 0.15
CA HIS A 142 -8.66 -11.87 0.51
C HIS A 142 -7.49 -11.04 1.05
N SER A 143 -7.01 -10.08 0.25
CA SER A 143 -5.89 -9.19 0.59
C SER A 143 -6.09 -8.42 1.91
N SER A 144 -7.34 -8.16 2.33
CA SER A 144 -7.64 -7.45 3.58
C SER A 144 -7.37 -8.28 4.85
N VAL A 145 -7.48 -9.61 4.79
CA VAL A 145 -7.19 -10.50 5.93
C VAL A 145 -5.69 -10.57 6.17
N ALA A 146 -4.93 -10.77 5.08
CA ALA A 146 -3.48 -10.70 5.10
C ALA A 146 -2.99 -9.33 5.59
N ALA A 147 -3.59 -8.23 5.12
CA ALA A 147 -3.24 -6.88 5.58
C ALA A 147 -3.41 -6.72 7.10
N ARG A 148 -4.53 -7.16 7.67
CA ARG A 148 -4.75 -7.12 9.14
C ARG A 148 -3.75 -7.96 9.93
N PHE A 149 -3.39 -9.12 9.40
CA PHE A 149 -2.40 -9.97 10.04
C PHE A 149 -0.99 -9.37 10.00
N LEU A 150 -0.60 -8.82 8.84
CA LEU A 150 0.69 -8.16 8.67
C LEU A 150 0.79 -6.87 9.50
N ASP A 151 -0.31 -6.15 9.65
CA ASP A 151 -0.45 -5.00 10.55
C ASP A 151 -0.15 -5.41 12.01
N TYR A 152 -0.79 -6.48 12.48
CA TYR A 152 -0.48 -7.08 13.78
C TYR A 152 1.00 -7.50 13.91
N CYS A 153 1.60 -8.09 12.87
CA CYS A 153 3.01 -8.48 12.89
C CYS A 153 3.94 -7.26 12.97
N ASN A 154 3.56 -6.15 12.33
CA ASN A 154 4.31 -4.89 12.40
C ASN A 154 4.22 -4.22 13.78
N ASP A 155 3.10 -4.36 14.49
CA ASP A 155 2.98 -3.95 15.89
C ASP A 155 3.92 -4.75 16.82
N LEU A 156 4.18 -6.02 16.51
CA LEU A 156 5.13 -6.85 17.28
C LEU A 156 6.58 -6.42 17.05
N ARG A 157 6.91 -5.98 15.84
CA ARG A 157 8.24 -5.48 15.47
C ARG A 157 8.10 -4.41 14.40
N ASN A 158 8.36 -3.16 14.78
CA ASN A 158 8.37 -2.05 13.83
C ASN A 158 9.32 -2.35 12.65
N GLY A 159 8.82 -2.15 11.42
CA GLY A 159 9.55 -2.45 10.18
C GLY A 159 9.51 -3.93 9.79
N PHE A 160 8.67 -4.75 10.42
CA PHE A 160 8.50 -6.16 10.06
C PHE A 160 8.15 -6.34 8.58
N VAL A 161 7.14 -5.62 8.08
CA VAL A 161 6.68 -5.74 6.68
C VAL A 161 7.79 -5.37 5.70
N ALA A 162 8.56 -4.32 6.02
CA ALA A 162 9.69 -3.92 5.19
C ALA A 162 10.78 -5.00 5.11
N GLU A 163 11.13 -5.62 6.24
CA GLU A 163 12.12 -6.70 6.27
C GLU A 163 11.60 -8.01 5.65
N LEU A 164 10.31 -8.32 5.81
CA LEU A 164 9.67 -9.45 5.15
C LEU A 164 9.74 -9.29 3.62
N ASN A 165 9.36 -8.12 3.11
CA ASN A 165 9.45 -7.81 1.68
C ASN A 165 10.89 -7.89 1.14
N LYS A 166 11.89 -7.42 1.90
CA LYS A 166 13.30 -7.59 1.52
C LYS A 166 13.70 -9.05 1.36
N LYS A 167 13.21 -9.94 2.24
CA LYS A 167 13.46 -11.38 2.16
C LYS A 167 12.73 -12.07 1.02
N MET A 168 11.56 -11.57 0.64
CA MET A 168 10.73 -12.14 -0.43
C MET A 168 11.22 -11.85 -1.85
N ARG A 169 12.31 -11.07 -2.03
CA ARG A 169 12.86 -10.71 -3.35
C ARG A 169 13.12 -11.91 -4.26
N ASP A 170 13.60 -13.01 -3.68
CA ASP A 170 13.96 -14.25 -4.40
C ASP A 170 12.92 -15.37 -4.22
N GLY A 171 11.76 -15.04 -3.64
CA GLY A 171 10.67 -15.98 -3.39
C GLY A 171 10.20 -15.99 -1.94
N TYR A 172 8.97 -16.46 -1.74
CA TYR A 172 8.32 -16.53 -0.43
C TYR A 172 8.70 -17.80 0.36
N ASN A 173 8.89 -17.67 1.68
CA ASN A 173 9.05 -18.79 2.61
C ASN A 173 8.46 -18.44 3.98
N ASP A 174 7.61 -19.32 4.54
CA ASP A 174 7.01 -19.15 5.87
C ASP A 174 8.05 -18.99 6.99
N ASN A 175 9.26 -19.53 6.82
CA ASN A 175 10.35 -19.41 7.78
C ASN A 175 10.80 -17.95 8.01
N PHE A 176 10.50 -17.04 7.09
CA PHE A 176 10.82 -15.61 7.28
C PHE A 176 10.13 -15.02 8.51
N PHE A 177 8.93 -15.50 8.86
CA PHE A 177 8.25 -15.07 10.09
C PHE A 177 9.00 -15.52 11.34
N MET A 178 9.53 -16.75 11.33
CA MET A 178 10.37 -17.27 12.41
C MET A 178 11.66 -16.47 12.54
N GLU A 179 12.31 -16.15 11.42
CA GLU A 179 13.54 -15.37 11.41
C GLU A 179 13.34 -13.93 11.90
N LEU A 180 12.20 -13.31 11.59
CA LEU A 180 11.92 -11.90 11.89
C LEU A 180 11.25 -11.68 13.26
N LEU A 181 10.41 -12.61 13.72
CA LEU A 181 9.58 -12.48 14.92
C LEU A 181 9.82 -13.59 15.96
N GLY A 182 10.65 -14.58 15.66
CA GLY A 182 10.95 -15.70 16.57
C GLY A 182 9.79 -16.67 16.77
N LYS A 183 8.77 -16.64 15.90
CA LYS A 183 7.58 -17.50 15.96
C LYS A 183 7.21 -17.99 14.55
N SER A 184 6.66 -19.21 14.46
CA SER A 184 6.14 -19.70 13.19
C SER A 184 4.92 -18.89 12.75
N ILE A 185 4.63 -18.90 11.45
CA ILE A 185 3.45 -18.22 10.92
C ILE A 185 2.15 -18.72 11.57
N ASP A 186 2.05 -20.02 11.87
CA ASP A 186 0.90 -20.62 12.55
C ASP A 186 0.77 -20.11 13.99
N GLN A 187 1.88 -19.98 14.72
CA GLN A 187 1.87 -19.42 16.08
C GLN A 187 1.41 -17.97 16.06
N LEU A 188 1.95 -17.16 15.14
CA LEU A 188 1.56 -15.76 14.98
C LEU A 188 0.10 -15.62 14.59
N TRP A 189 -0.40 -16.46 13.68
CA TRP A 189 -1.80 -16.46 13.28
C TRP A 189 -2.72 -16.83 14.46
N ASN A 190 -2.36 -17.85 15.23
CA ASN A 190 -3.10 -18.22 16.44
C ASN A 190 -3.09 -17.11 17.49
N ASP A 191 -1.96 -16.43 17.70
CA ASP A 191 -1.86 -15.29 18.62
C ASP A 191 -2.71 -14.11 18.15
N TYR A 192 -2.70 -13.81 16.84
CA TYR A 192 -3.58 -12.82 16.22
C TYR A 192 -5.05 -13.15 16.44
N LYS A 193 -5.44 -14.40 16.20
CA LYS A 193 -6.81 -14.89 16.42
C LYS A 193 -7.20 -14.86 17.91
N ALA A 194 -6.28 -15.15 18.83
CA ALA A 194 -6.53 -15.05 20.26
C ALA A 194 -6.68 -13.59 20.72
N LYS A 195 -5.96 -12.65 20.11
CA LYS A 195 -6.01 -11.23 20.45
C LYS A 195 -7.27 -10.54 19.93
N TYR A 196 -7.72 -10.89 18.72
CA TYR A 196 -8.78 -10.16 18.02
C TYR A 196 -10.00 -10.99 17.64
N GLY A 197 -9.91 -12.32 17.64
CA GLY A 197 -11.00 -13.21 17.29
C GLY A 197 -12.02 -13.29 18.41
N ASN A 198 -13.20 -12.72 18.16
CA ASN A 198 -14.45 -12.99 18.88
C ASN A 198 -15.51 -13.41 17.85
#